data_AF-A0A2M7STL8-F1
#
_entry.id   AF-A0A2M7STL8-F1
#
_cell.length_a   1.000
_cell.length_b   1.000
_cell.length_c   1.000
_cell.angle_alpha   90.00
_cell.angle_beta   90.00
_cell.angle_gamma   90.00
#
_symmetry.space_group_name_H-M   'P 1'
#
loop_
_entity.id
_entity.type
_entity.pdbx_description
1 polymer ?
#
loop_
_entity_poly.entity_id
_entity_poly.type
_entity_poly.pdbx_seq_one_letter_code
_entity_poly.pdbx_strand_id
1 'polypeptide(L)'
;MLIRYIGVKKELWLNLLPIIIGAISLLAEYYLIYRIEGPYSGTSSVAINPFLVWSYYSPNIFLSIVASTFFPLVYMFFNWKEVFRNALLGYATLSYLVSILIFSTLTEIGTRQYHANFSWQCIVCNYILFTVVSAKFIQKTGSNGKINWQNKLILASFLLHVIFGCLYLIRFFVTKEYA
;
A
#
# COMPACT_ATOMS: atom_id res chain seq x y z
N MET A 1 -16.53 12.50 14.59
CA MET A 1 -16.26 11.51 15.67
C MET A 1 -15.06 11.92 16.54
N LEU A 2 -13.90 12.28 15.97
CA LEU A 2 -12.72 12.80 16.69
C LEU A 2 -12.96 14.09 17.52
N ILE A 3 -13.66 15.08 16.96
CA ILE A 3 -13.90 16.39 17.61
C ILE A 3 -14.75 16.27 18.87
N ARG A 4 -15.66 15.30 18.93
CA ARG A 4 -16.54 15.07 20.08
C ARG A 4 -15.82 14.39 21.26
N TYR A 5 -14.68 13.74 21.03
CA TYR A 5 -13.97 12.94 22.03
C TYR A 5 -12.76 13.68 22.64
N ILE A 6 -12.09 14.53 21.86
CA ILE A 6 -10.82 15.18 22.28
C ILE A 6 -11.07 16.57 22.90
N GLY A 7 -12.19 17.22 22.57
CA GLY A 7 -12.38 18.64 22.85
C GLY A 7 -11.38 19.51 22.06
N VAL A 8 -11.56 20.83 22.06
CA VAL A 8 -10.63 21.77 21.41
C VAL A 8 -9.41 21.98 22.32
N LYS A 9 -8.65 20.91 22.55
CA LYS A 9 -7.41 20.92 23.35
C LYS A 9 -6.19 20.97 22.46
N LYS A 10 -5.02 21.32 23.02
CA LYS A 10 -3.71 21.32 22.35
C LYS A 10 -3.41 20.01 21.59
N GLU A 11 -3.93 18.89 22.10
CA GLU A 11 -3.85 17.56 21.48
C GLU A 11 -4.55 17.48 20.11
N LEU A 12 -5.65 18.21 19.89
CA LEU A 12 -6.31 18.26 18.59
C LEU A 12 -5.37 18.88 17.54
N TRP A 13 -4.74 20.00 17.88
CA TRP A 13 -3.81 20.68 16.97
C TRP A 13 -2.57 19.86 16.67
N LEU A 14 -2.03 19.14 17.65
CA LEU A 14 -0.92 18.21 17.44
C LEU A 14 -1.30 17.06 16.49
N ASN A 15 -2.52 16.53 16.61
CA ASN A 15 -3.03 15.49 15.70
C ASN A 15 -3.39 16.02 14.30
N LEU A 16 -3.74 17.31 14.18
CA LEU A 16 -3.99 17.95 12.89
C LEU A 16 -2.70 18.35 12.16
N LEU A 17 -1.58 18.48 12.87
CA LEU A 17 -0.31 18.91 12.29
C LEU A 17 0.13 18.05 11.09
N PRO A 18 0.11 16.70 11.13
CA PRO A 18 0.50 15.88 9.98
C PRO A 18 -0.47 16.06 8.79
N ILE A 19 -1.75 16.29 9.07
CA ILE A 19 -2.78 16.52 8.03
C ILE A 19 -2.53 17.87 7.35
N ILE A 20 -2.23 18.92 8.13
CA ILE A 20 -1.93 20.25 7.61
C ILE A 20 -0.64 20.22 6.78
N ILE A 21 0.42 19.59 7.29
CA ILE A 21 1.69 19.43 6.57
C ILE A 21 1.47 18.67 5.26
N GLY A 22 0.70 17.57 5.29
CA GLY A 22 0.34 16.81 4.10
C GLY A 22 -0.44 17.63 3.09
N ALA A 23 -1.42 18.43 3.55
CA ALA A 23 -2.20 19.31 2.68
C ALA A 23 -1.35 20.40 2.03
N ILE A 24 -0.45 21.03 2.79
CA ILE A 24 0.49 22.03 2.26
C ILE A 24 1.42 21.39 1.23
N SER A 25 1.93 20.19 1.51
CA SER A 25 2.81 19.46 0.59
C SER A 25 2.10 19.14 -0.73
N LEU A 26 0.85 18.67 -0.67
CA LEU A 26 0.02 18.42 -1.85
C LEU A 26 -0.25 19.69 -2.67
N LEU A 27 -0.52 20.82 -2.00
CA LEU A 27 -0.70 22.10 -2.69
C LEU A 27 0.60 22.58 -3.35
N ALA A 28 1.73 22.39 -2.67
CA ALA A 28 3.05 22.70 -3.23
C ALA A 28 3.34 21.82 -4.45
N GLU A 29 3.16 20.51 -4.38
CA GLU A 29 3.32 19.59 -5.51
C GLU A 29 2.42 19.97 -6.68
N TYR A 30 1.14 20.25 -6.42
CA TYR A 30 0.21 20.69 -7.46
C TYR A 30 0.70 21.98 -8.15
N TYR A 31 1.15 22.97 -7.37
CA TYR A 31 1.66 24.22 -7.92
C TYR A 31 2.92 23.99 -8.78
N LEU A 32 3.88 23.21 -8.27
CA LEU A 32 5.13 22.91 -8.98
C LEU A 32 4.84 22.21 -10.31
N ILE A 33 4.01 21.17 -10.31
CA ILE A 33 3.70 20.38 -11.51
C ILE A 33 2.90 21.18 -12.53
N TYR A 34 1.82 21.84 -12.12
CA TYR A 34 0.87 22.41 -13.07
C TYR A 34 1.14 23.88 -13.43
N ARG A 35 1.94 24.61 -12.64
CA ARG A 35 2.24 26.03 -12.89
C ARG A 35 3.68 26.29 -13.30
N ILE A 36 4.65 25.54 -12.77
CA ILE A 36 6.06 25.74 -13.11
C ILE A 36 6.49 24.88 -14.30
N GLU A 37 6.27 23.56 -14.25
CA GLU A 37 6.65 22.67 -15.36
C GLU A 37 5.71 22.81 -16.57
N GLY A 38 4.47 23.26 -16.33
CA GLY A 38 3.43 23.42 -17.34
C GLY A 38 2.67 22.11 -17.61
N PRO A 39 1.40 22.18 -18.02
CA PRO A 39 0.60 20.99 -18.26
C PRO A 39 1.19 20.17 -19.42
N TYR A 40 1.25 18.84 -19.25
CA TYR A 40 1.56 17.93 -20.35
C TYR A 40 0.60 18.18 -21.52
N SER A 41 1.15 18.40 -22.72
CA SER A 41 0.40 18.75 -23.93
C SER A 41 -0.26 17.53 -24.59
N GLY A 42 -1.09 16.82 -23.84
CA GLY A 42 -1.85 15.67 -24.32
C GLY A 42 -3.21 15.60 -23.66
N THR A 43 -4.25 15.30 -24.43
CA THR A 43 -5.56 14.96 -23.89
C THR A 43 -5.44 13.67 -23.08
N SER A 44 -5.64 13.76 -21.77
CA SER A 44 -5.74 12.60 -20.87
C SER A 44 -7.20 12.41 -20.47
N SER A 45 -7.67 11.17 -20.48
CA SER A 45 -8.98 10.79 -19.95
C SER A 45 -8.88 9.49 -19.16
N VAL A 46 -9.90 9.16 -18.38
CA VAL A 46 -9.97 7.91 -17.62
C VAL A 46 -11.00 7.00 -18.28
N ALA A 47 -10.62 5.74 -18.51
CA ALA A 47 -11.52 4.70 -18.98
C ALA A 47 -11.47 3.45 -18.11
N ILE A 48 -12.51 2.63 -18.26
CA ILE A 48 -12.62 1.33 -17.60
C ILE A 48 -12.11 0.28 -18.58
N ASN A 49 -10.90 -0.22 -18.35
CA ASN A 49 -10.25 -1.26 -19.16
C ASN A 49 -9.67 -2.32 -18.22
N PRO A 50 -10.47 -3.34 -17.85
CA PRO A 50 -10.04 -4.34 -16.90
C PRO A 50 -8.71 -5.00 -17.28
N PHE A 51 -7.77 -4.99 -16.34
CA PHE A 51 -6.45 -5.62 -16.37
C PHE A 51 -5.50 -5.13 -17.48
N LEU A 52 -5.87 -4.12 -18.27
CA LEU A 52 -5.07 -3.67 -19.43
C LEU A 52 -3.66 -3.25 -19.03
N VAL A 53 -3.56 -2.30 -18.09
CA VAL A 53 -2.25 -1.79 -17.63
C VAL A 53 -1.50 -2.84 -16.82
N TRP A 54 -2.18 -3.64 -16.01
CA TRP A 54 -1.51 -4.66 -15.20
C TRP A 54 -0.87 -5.75 -16.08
N SER A 55 -1.59 -6.21 -17.10
CA SER A 55 -1.09 -7.24 -18.03
C SER A 55 0.14 -6.79 -18.82
N TYR A 56 0.34 -5.47 -18.97
CA TYR A 56 1.56 -4.91 -19.55
C TYR A 56 2.80 -5.13 -18.66
N TYR A 57 2.62 -5.08 -17.34
CA TYR A 57 3.72 -5.18 -16.36
C TYR A 57 3.92 -6.58 -15.78
N SER A 58 2.89 -7.41 -15.78
CA SER A 58 2.97 -8.76 -15.22
C SER A 58 2.30 -9.80 -16.12
N PRO A 59 3.03 -10.87 -16.50
CA PRO A 59 2.44 -11.99 -17.21
C PRO A 59 1.49 -12.81 -16.32
N ASN A 60 1.57 -12.66 -14.99
CA ASN A 60 0.70 -13.37 -14.05
C ASN A 60 0.26 -12.46 -12.90
N ILE A 61 -0.89 -11.81 -13.10
CA ILE A 61 -1.48 -10.85 -12.17
C ILE A 61 -1.71 -11.48 -10.80
N PHE A 62 -2.26 -12.70 -10.75
CA PHE A 62 -2.53 -13.39 -9.49
C PHE A 62 -1.25 -13.61 -8.69
N LEU A 63 -0.20 -14.11 -9.34
CA LEU A 63 1.09 -14.33 -8.70
C LEU A 63 1.71 -13.01 -8.22
N SER A 64 1.55 -11.91 -8.96
CA SER A 64 2.01 -10.59 -8.51
C SER A 64 1.29 -10.11 -7.25
N ILE A 65 -0.02 -10.34 -7.13
CA ILE A 65 -0.78 -10.01 -5.92
C ILE A 65 -0.27 -10.87 -4.75
N VAL A 66 -0.20 -12.18 -4.94
CA VAL A 66 0.26 -13.11 -3.88
C VAL A 66 1.69 -12.79 -3.46
N ALA A 67 2.60 -12.57 -4.41
CA ALA A 67 3.98 -12.21 -4.12
C ALA A 67 4.06 -10.90 -3.32
N SER A 68 3.35 -9.85 -3.74
CA SER A 68 3.37 -8.55 -3.06
C SER A 68 2.71 -8.54 -1.68
N THR A 69 1.82 -9.49 -1.39
CA THR A 69 1.04 -9.55 -0.13
C THR A 69 1.21 -10.85 0.65
N PHE A 70 2.22 -11.67 0.34
CA PHE A 70 2.38 -12.99 0.93
C PHE A 70 2.39 -12.96 2.46
N PHE A 71 3.14 -12.05 3.08
CA PHE A 71 3.17 -11.90 4.53
C PHE A 71 1.78 -11.51 5.12
N PRO A 72 1.12 -10.43 4.67
CA PRO A 72 -0.24 -10.10 5.09
C PRO A 72 -1.25 -11.25 4.91
N LEU A 73 -1.19 -11.95 3.77
CA LEU A 73 -2.09 -13.07 3.48
C LEU A 73 -1.89 -14.22 4.48
N VAL A 74 -0.64 -14.59 4.78
CA VAL A 74 -0.34 -15.64 5.78
C VAL A 74 -0.83 -15.23 7.17
N TYR A 75 -0.62 -13.96 7.58
CA TYR A 75 -1.17 -13.47 8.85
C TYR A 75 -2.69 -13.54 8.88
N MET A 76 -3.36 -13.02 7.86
CA MET A 76 -4.82 -12.99 7.77
C MET A 76 -5.42 -14.40 7.67
N PHE A 77 -4.75 -15.36 7.04
CA PHE A 77 -5.21 -16.74 6.97
C PHE A 77 -5.36 -17.36 8.37
N PHE A 78 -4.33 -17.24 9.21
CA PHE A 78 -4.38 -17.76 10.58
C PHE A 78 -5.24 -16.92 11.54
N ASN A 79 -5.50 -15.65 11.19
CA ASN A 79 -6.18 -14.69 12.06
C ASN A 79 -7.41 -14.06 11.40
N TRP A 80 -8.10 -14.77 10.50
CA TRP A 80 -9.11 -14.18 9.60
C TRP A 80 -10.28 -13.51 10.34
N LYS A 81 -10.65 -14.03 11.51
CA LYS A 81 -11.68 -13.42 12.37
C LYS A 81 -11.29 -12.03 12.87
N GLU A 82 -9.99 -11.74 13.01
CA GLU A 82 -9.50 -10.43 13.44
C GLU A 82 -9.71 -9.37 12.36
N VAL A 83 -9.71 -9.73 11.08
CA VAL A 83 -9.95 -8.79 9.96
C VAL A 83 -11.32 -8.13 10.11
N PHE A 84 -12.35 -8.88 10.51
CA PHE A 84 -13.71 -8.38 10.68
C PHE A 84 -13.97 -7.74 12.06
N ARG A 85 -13.14 -8.05 13.06
CA ARG A 85 -13.33 -7.56 14.45
C ARG A 85 -12.48 -6.35 14.78
N ASN A 86 -11.34 -6.18 14.12
CA ASN A 86 -10.43 -5.07 14.36
C ASN A 86 -10.59 -4.01 13.27
N ALA A 87 -11.12 -2.84 13.65
CA ALA A 87 -11.38 -1.76 12.70
C ALA A 87 -10.13 -1.31 11.93
N LEU A 88 -8.95 -1.29 12.56
CA LEU A 88 -7.70 -0.87 11.91
C LEU A 88 -7.26 -1.89 10.85
N LEU A 89 -7.27 -3.18 11.18
CA LEU A 89 -6.93 -4.24 10.22
C LEU A 89 -7.96 -4.31 9.10
N GLY A 90 -9.25 -4.30 9.41
CA GLY A 90 -10.32 -4.31 8.42
C GLY A 90 -10.25 -3.11 7.47
N TYR A 91 -9.98 -1.92 8.00
CA TYR A 91 -9.76 -0.71 7.17
C TYR A 91 -8.56 -0.87 6.24
N ALA A 92 -7.39 -1.28 6.76
CA ALA A 92 -6.20 -1.46 5.95
C ALA A 92 -6.39 -2.52 4.84
N THR A 93 -7.03 -3.65 5.16
CA THR A 93 -7.36 -4.69 4.18
C THR A 93 -8.31 -4.15 3.12
N LEU A 94 -9.39 -3.46 3.50
CA LEU A 94 -10.36 -2.91 2.55
C LEU A 94 -9.74 -1.84 1.66
N SER A 95 -8.92 -0.94 2.23
CA SER A 95 -8.17 0.06 1.45
C SER A 95 -7.28 -0.60 0.41
N TYR A 96 -6.57 -1.68 0.76
CA TYR A 96 -5.76 -2.43 -0.20
C TYR A 96 -6.64 -3.09 -1.29
N LEU A 97 -7.74 -3.75 -0.93
CA LEU A 97 -8.65 -4.35 -1.91
C LEU A 97 -9.24 -3.31 -2.89
N VAL A 98 -9.66 -2.15 -2.37
CA VAL A 98 -10.15 -1.04 -3.21
C VAL A 98 -9.03 -0.49 -4.09
N SER A 99 -7.80 -0.37 -3.57
CA SER A 99 -6.65 0.08 -4.36
C SER A 99 -6.38 -0.83 -5.57
N ILE A 100 -6.46 -2.14 -5.36
CA ILE A 100 -6.30 -3.19 -6.38
C ILE A 100 -7.47 -3.18 -7.36
N LEU A 101 -8.69 -2.95 -6.89
CA LEU A 101 -9.86 -2.80 -7.77
C LEU A 101 -9.70 -1.59 -8.69
N ILE A 102 -9.26 -0.44 -8.16
CA ILE A 102 -9.02 0.76 -8.95
C ILE A 102 -7.93 0.48 -9.99
N PHE A 103 -6.79 -0.08 -9.58
CA PHE A 103 -5.69 -0.38 -10.51
C PHE A 103 -6.06 -1.40 -11.59
N SER A 104 -6.86 -2.41 -11.20
CA SER A 104 -7.27 -3.47 -12.12
C SER A 104 -8.37 -3.05 -13.07
N THR A 105 -9.10 -1.95 -12.82
CA THR A 105 -10.25 -1.56 -13.67
C THR A 105 -10.04 -0.23 -14.39
N LEU A 106 -9.40 0.76 -13.76
CA LEU A 106 -9.22 2.09 -14.32
C LEU A 106 -7.88 2.19 -15.06
N THR A 107 -7.91 2.89 -16.19
CA THR A 107 -6.73 3.15 -17.01
C THR A 107 -6.79 4.59 -17.53
N GLU A 108 -5.64 5.24 -17.55
CA GLU A 108 -5.49 6.54 -18.21
C GLU A 108 -5.43 6.31 -19.73
N ILE A 109 -6.10 7.11 -20.53
CA ILE A 109 -6.00 7.10 -21.99
C ILE A 109 -5.05 8.21 -22.42
N GLY A 110 -4.21 7.91 -23.43
CA GLY A 110 -3.30 8.86 -24.04
C GLY A 110 -1.85 8.46 -23.84
N THR A 111 -0.94 9.44 -23.87
CA THR A 111 0.50 9.21 -23.79
C THR A 111 0.95 8.53 -22.50
N ARG A 112 0.14 8.64 -21.43
CA ARG A 112 0.42 8.10 -20.10
C ARG A 112 -0.26 6.78 -19.79
N GLN A 113 -0.90 6.14 -20.77
CA GLN A 113 -1.71 4.94 -20.54
C GLN A 113 -0.97 3.84 -19.79
N TYR A 114 0.28 3.56 -20.17
CA TYR A 114 1.10 2.55 -19.53
C TYR A 114 2.00 3.10 -18.42
N HIS A 115 1.78 4.32 -17.92
CA HIS A 115 2.57 4.85 -16.80
C HIS A 115 2.13 4.30 -15.44
N ALA A 116 1.09 3.45 -15.42
CA ALA A 116 0.55 2.84 -14.22
C ALA A 116 0.25 3.85 -13.09
N ASN A 117 -0.30 5.01 -13.43
CA ASN A 117 -0.63 6.04 -12.43
C ASN A 117 -1.65 5.53 -11.40
N PHE A 118 -2.59 4.68 -11.81
CA PHE A 118 -3.48 3.99 -10.88
C PHE A 118 -2.80 2.85 -10.10
N SER A 119 -1.48 2.65 -10.14
CA SER A 119 -0.80 1.68 -9.26
C SER A 119 -0.30 2.33 -7.96
N TRP A 120 -0.16 3.65 -7.91
CA TRP A 120 0.40 4.37 -6.76
C TRP A 120 -0.38 4.13 -5.47
N GLN A 121 -1.72 4.08 -5.54
CA GLN A 121 -2.52 3.74 -4.37
C GLN A 121 -2.31 2.30 -3.90
N CYS A 122 -1.99 1.35 -4.79
CA CYS A 122 -1.66 -0.01 -4.38
C CYS A 122 -0.39 -0.05 -3.54
N ILE A 123 0.62 0.74 -3.91
CA ILE A 123 1.89 0.84 -3.17
C ILE A 123 1.61 1.37 -1.76
N VAL A 124 0.93 2.51 -1.64
CA VAL A 124 0.64 3.14 -0.34
C VAL A 124 -0.25 2.23 0.53
N CYS A 125 -1.33 1.68 -0.01
CA CYS A 125 -2.22 0.81 0.74
C CYS A 125 -1.54 -0.50 1.15
N ASN A 126 -0.63 -1.04 0.34
CA ASN A 126 0.16 -2.22 0.71
C ASN A 126 1.09 -1.91 1.89
N TYR A 127 1.80 -0.78 1.88
CA TYR A 127 2.62 -0.37 3.02
C TYR A 127 1.82 -0.21 4.31
N ILE A 128 0.62 0.38 4.24
CA ILE A 128 -0.28 0.50 5.39
C ILE A 128 -0.69 -0.89 5.89
N LEU A 129 -1.08 -1.79 4.99
CA LEU A 129 -1.46 -3.17 5.34
C LEU A 129 -0.30 -3.92 6.01
N PHE A 130 0.91 -3.84 5.45
CA PHE A 130 2.12 -4.42 6.06
C PHE A 130 2.40 -3.85 7.44
N THR A 131 2.26 -2.54 7.62
CA THR A 131 2.50 -1.87 8.90
C THR A 131 1.50 -2.33 9.97
N VAL A 132 0.21 -2.35 9.63
CA VAL A 132 -0.86 -2.78 10.54
C VAL A 132 -0.69 -4.26 10.91
N VAL A 133 -0.43 -5.12 9.92
CA VAL A 133 -0.19 -6.56 10.16
C VAL A 133 1.04 -6.77 11.03
N SER A 134 2.14 -6.06 10.78
CA SER A 134 3.37 -6.15 11.58
C SER A 134 3.14 -5.72 13.03
N ALA A 135 2.46 -4.58 13.25
CA ALA A 135 2.12 -4.10 14.58
C ALA A 135 1.22 -5.10 15.33
N LYS A 136 0.23 -5.68 14.65
CA LYS A 136 -0.66 -6.70 15.23
C LYS A 136 0.08 -7.99 15.57
N PHE A 137 0.96 -8.43 14.68
CA PHE A 137 1.80 -9.60 14.91
C PHE A 137 2.69 -9.41 16.13
N ILE A 138 3.42 -8.29 16.22
CA ILE A 138 4.28 -7.95 17.37
C ILE A 138 3.47 -7.86 18.66
N GLN A 139 2.30 -7.21 18.65
CA GLN A 139 1.42 -7.10 19.81
C GLN A 139 1.02 -8.50 20.34
N LYS A 140 0.75 -9.44 19.42
CA LYS A 140 0.32 -10.81 19.74
C LYS A 140 1.45 -11.69 20.22
N THR A 141 2.65 -11.56 19.65
CA THR A 141 3.82 -12.39 20.01
C THR A 141 4.63 -11.84 21.17
N GLY A 142 4.69 -10.51 21.33
CA GLY A 142 5.48 -9.85 22.39
C GLY A 142 4.89 -10.00 23.79
N SER A 143 3.59 -10.31 23.91
CA SER A 143 2.88 -10.41 25.19
C SER A 143 2.72 -11.85 25.72
N ASN A 144 2.92 -12.89 24.90
CA ASN A 144 2.52 -14.26 25.25
C ASN A 144 3.63 -15.33 25.26
N GLY A 145 4.91 -14.97 25.07
CA GLY A 145 6.09 -15.81 25.38
C GLY A 145 6.25 -17.16 24.65
N LYS A 146 5.23 -17.67 23.95
CA LYS A 146 5.26 -18.95 23.22
C LYS A 146 4.97 -18.73 21.75
N ILE A 147 6.00 -18.86 20.93
CA ILE A 147 5.89 -18.87 19.47
C ILE A 147 5.33 -20.24 19.05
N ASN A 148 4.02 -20.30 18.79
CA ASN A 148 3.40 -21.47 18.18
C ASN A 148 3.85 -21.63 16.71
N TRP A 149 3.57 -22.78 16.09
CA TRP A 149 3.99 -23.04 14.71
C TRP A 149 3.39 -22.05 13.70
N GLN A 150 2.18 -21.55 13.95
CA GLN A 150 1.51 -20.54 13.11
C GLN A 150 2.31 -19.22 13.09
N ASN A 151 2.74 -18.77 14.28
CA ASN A 151 3.56 -17.57 14.43
C ASN A 151 4.94 -17.76 13.79
N LYS A 152 5.51 -18.97 13.78
CA LYS A 152 6.74 -19.27 13.03
C LYS A 152 6.54 -19.11 11.53
N LEU A 153 5.42 -19.58 10.97
CA LEU A 153 5.11 -19.43 9.55
C LEU A 153 4.86 -17.96 9.16
N ILE A 154 4.17 -17.20 10.01
CA ILE A 154 3.96 -15.76 9.80
C ILE A 154 5.30 -15.01 9.83
N LEU A 155 6.18 -15.33 10.77
CA LEU A 155 7.52 -14.74 10.82
C LEU A 155 8.35 -15.14 9.60
N ALA A 156 8.30 -16.41 9.19
CA ALA A 156 9.01 -16.90 8.02
C ALA A 156 8.56 -16.20 6.73
N SER A 157 7.26 -15.94 6.56
CA SER A 157 6.75 -15.20 5.39
C SER A 157 7.19 -13.74 5.39
N PHE A 158 7.31 -13.10 6.54
CA PHE A 158 7.91 -11.76 6.67
C PHE A 158 9.41 -11.77 6.30
N LEU A 159 10.18 -12.71 6.86
CA LEU A 159 11.61 -12.84 6.59
C LEU A 159 11.89 -13.14 5.12
N LEU A 160 11.06 -13.97 4.48
CA LEU A 160 11.12 -14.22 3.03
C LEU A 160 10.99 -12.91 2.24
N HIS A 161 10.02 -12.06 2.59
CA HIS A 161 9.85 -10.74 1.99
C HIS A 161 11.10 -9.86 2.11
N VAL A 162 11.68 -9.80 3.31
CA VAL A 162 12.91 -9.02 3.56
C VAL A 162 14.07 -9.58 2.74
N ILE A 163 14.29 -10.89 2.76
CA ILE A 163 15.38 -11.55 2.03
C ILE A 163 15.24 -11.30 0.52
N PHE A 164 14.06 -11.52 -0.06
CA PHE A 164 13.84 -11.28 -1.49
C PHE A 164 13.96 -9.80 -1.86
N GLY A 165 13.53 -8.88 -0.99
CA GLY A 165 13.77 -7.46 -1.16
C GLY A 165 15.26 -7.11 -1.19
N CYS A 166 16.04 -7.64 -0.25
CA CYS A 166 17.50 -7.46 -0.24
C CYS A 166 18.17 -8.06 -1.48
N LEU A 167 17.80 -9.29 -1.87
CA LEU A 167 18.32 -9.94 -3.08
C LEU A 167 18.00 -9.13 -4.34
N TYR A 168 16.78 -8.60 -4.43
CA TYR A 168 16.38 -7.73 -5.54
C TYR A 168 17.21 -6.45 -5.57
N LEU A 169 17.42 -5.78 -4.43
CA LEU A 169 18.27 -4.58 -4.36
C LEU A 169 19.71 -4.89 -4.75
N ILE A 170 20.28 -6.01 -4.29
CA ILE A 170 21.62 -6.45 -4.68
C ILE A 170 21.69 -6.66 -6.19
N ARG A 171 20.73 -7.41 -6.76
CA ARG A 171 20.65 -7.62 -8.22
C ARG A 171 20.59 -6.28 -8.94
N PHE A 172 19.70 -5.38 -8.52
CA PHE A 172 19.54 -4.05 -9.10
C PHE A 172 20.85 -3.27 -9.13
N PHE A 173 21.60 -3.23 -8.02
CA PHE A 173 22.88 -2.53 -7.97
C PHE A 173 23.99 -3.19 -8.81
N VAL A 174 23.95 -4.51 -8.99
CA VAL A 174 24.95 -5.26 -9.77
C VAL A 174 24.66 -5.21 -11.27
N THR A 175 23.41 -5.47 -11.68
CA THR A 175 23.04 -5.57 -13.10
C THR A 175 22.56 -4.24 -13.70
N LYS A 176 22.15 -3.28 -12.86
CA LYS A 176 21.44 -2.05 -13.27
C LYS A 176 20.14 -2.30 -14.03
N GLU A 177 19.58 -3.50 -13.89
CA GLU A 177 18.32 -3.90 -14.49
C GLU A 177 17.17 -3.78 -13.48
N TYR A 178 16.02 -3.30 -13.96
CA TYR A 178 14.82 -3.06 -13.16
C TYR A 178 13.83 -4.24 -13.17
N ALA A 179 14.06 -5.27 -14.00
CA ALA A 179 13.16 -6.39 -14.24
C ALA A 179 13.93 -7.71 -14.33
#